data_AF-A0A1F5SAE4-F1
#
_entry.id   AF-A0A1F5SAE4-F1
#
_cell.length_a   1.000
_cell.length_b   1.000
_cell.length_c   1.000
_cell.angle_alpha   90.00
_cell.angle_beta   90.00
_cell.angle_gamma   90.00
#
_symmetry.space_group_name_H-M   'P 1'
#
loop_
_entity.id
_entity.type
_entity.pdbx_description
1 polymer ?
#
loop_
_entity_poly.entity_id
_entity_poly.type
_entity_poly.pdbx_seq_one_letter_code
_entity_poly.pdbx_strand_id
1 'polypeptide(L)'
;MGRPNDAFNLMRQLGVGISNDNLKKIKIANENLIGQDSDNDGLSDMAEDSIGTDKNNKDSDGDGYNDKDEIMGDYNPSGSGKLILDNNFAKSQSGKILLQVEKHGEAWYINPGNHQRYFLGRPGDAFNLMRKLGLGITNNDLDKITQAEITSGTFKYTKDEVKYIVDCGYEGCFEKKFISCEPSTMQGDTDSLFGAVEYKIIGKGTADCNITFKYTKYPDPSWINKEMTCGFDNKISFQDASTKVFSGVTTGAVVCTGSLYSILYAGGQSTGDNLWLIYDKMTLALKDKNVVDFNAVSYVQVTSAEESQFTSLAPFLYEQSANINKDSYVNKWQDDKQAIYSTNSMKRDDASFYGYKQGSVMFIKNDGSWKILLDSPERGWNHTKTNTNLTAVQIEKELQDMMLDSDKDGLTNMEEVCGGAHQYDSKCIKTDPNKRDTNGNWWWDGIEANMK
;
A
#
# COMPACT_ATOMS: atom_id res chain seq x y z
N MET A 1 -20.32 -12.12 2.10
CA MET A 1 -19.15 -12.97 1.79
C MET A 1 -19.13 -13.17 0.28
N GLY A 2 -18.44 -12.30 -0.46
CA GLY A 2 -18.61 -12.20 -1.92
C GLY A 2 -17.64 -13.04 -2.76
N ARG A 3 -16.51 -13.50 -2.18
CA ARG A 3 -15.51 -14.31 -2.90
C ARG A 3 -15.36 -15.69 -2.24
N PRO A 4 -15.22 -16.78 -3.02
CA PRO A 4 -15.08 -18.15 -2.49
C PRO A 4 -13.90 -18.33 -1.51
N ASN A 5 -12.79 -17.63 -1.74
CA ASN A 5 -11.61 -17.70 -0.87
C ASN A 5 -11.87 -17.11 0.53
N ASP A 6 -12.65 -16.03 0.62
CA ASP A 6 -12.95 -15.36 1.90
C ASP A 6 -13.86 -16.24 2.76
N ALA A 7 -14.85 -16.87 2.12
CA ALA A 7 -15.73 -17.83 2.78
C ALA A 7 -14.93 -19.05 3.27
N PHE A 8 -13.98 -19.55 2.47
CA PHE A 8 -13.14 -20.67 2.85
C PHE A 8 -12.24 -20.36 4.06
N ASN A 9 -11.61 -19.20 4.08
CA ASN A 9 -10.78 -18.77 5.22
C ASN A 9 -11.61 -18.61 6.50
N LEU A 10 -12.80 -18.05 6.39
CA LEU A 10 -13.74 -17.94 7.49
C LEU A 10 -14.18 -19.30 8.03
N MET A 11 -14.49 -20.26 7.13
CA MET A 11 -14.85 -21.63 7.49
C MET A 11 -13.71 -22.34 8.22
N ARG A 12 -12.45 -22.07 7.87
CA ARG A 12 -11.28 -22.57 8.60
C ARG A 12 -11.08 -21.90 9.96
N GLN A 13 -11.41 -20.62 10.09
CA GLN A 13 -11.24 -19.89 11.35
C GLN A 13 -12.33 -20.23 12.37
N LEU A 14 -13.57 -20.41 11.91
CA LEU A 14 -14.71 -20.77 12.74
C LEU A 14 -14.88 -22.30 12.88
N GLY A 15 -14.12 -23.08 12.12
CA GLY A 15 -14.18 -24.53 12.14
C GLY A 15 -13.74 -25.10 13.49
N VAL A 16 -14.44 -26.12 13.95
CA VAL A 16 -14.15 -26.79 15.22
C VAL A 16 -13.17 -27.93 14.95
N GLY A 17 -12.01 -27.90 15.60
CA GLY A 17 -11.03 -28.99 15.50
C GLY A 17 -11.62 -30.33 15.97
N ILE A 18 -11.34 -31.41 15.24
CA ILE A 18 -11.74 -32.77 15.60
C ILE A 18 -10.61 -33.77 15.32
N SER A 19 -10.46 -34.75 16.20
CA SER A 19 -9.56 -35.89 16.01
C SER A 19 -10.11 -36.88 15.00
N ASN A 20 -9.23 -37.64 14.35
CA ASN A 20 -9.60 -38.65 13.37
C ASN A 20 -10.51 -39.72 13.99
N ASP A 21 -10.22 -40.16 15.21
CA ASP A 21 -11.03 -41.13 15.96
C ASP A 21 -12.45 -40.63 16.25
N ASN A 22 -12.62 -39.34 16.53
CA ASN A 22 -13.95 -38.78 16.78
C ASN A 22 -14.70 -38.54 15.47
N LEU A 23 -14.00 -38.13 14.42
CA LEU A 23 -14.61 -37.96 13.12
C LEU A 23 -15.14 -39.30 12.59
N LYS A 24 -14.38 -40.41 12.74
CA LYS A 24 -14.80 -41.78 12.34
C LYS A 24 -16.12 -42.26 12.97
N LYS A 25 -16.53 -41.67 14.10
CA LYS A 25 -17.83 -41.95 14.73
C LYS A 25 -19.01 -41.33 13.99
N ILE A 26 -18.76 -40.45 13.02
CA ILE A 26 -19.79 -39.79 12.21
C ILE A 26 -19.78 -40.40 10.81
N LYS A 27 -20.94 -40.91 10.38
CA LYS A 27 -21.12 -41.53 9.07
C LYS A 27 -20.80 -40.54 7.94
N ILE A 28 -20.02 -40.98 6.96
CA ILE A 28 -19.72 -40.18 5.76
C ILE A 28 -20.91 -40.20 4.78
N ALA A 29 -21.19 -39.06 4.16
CA ALA A 29 -22.20 -38.94 3.12
C ALA A 29 -21.66 -39.39 1.76
N ASN A 30 -22.51 -40.02 0.93
CA ASN A 30 -22.18 -40.39 -0.45
C ASN A 30 -22.29 -39.17 -1.40
N GLU A 31 -21.61 -38.09 -1.07
CA GLU A 31 -21.68 -36.83 -1.78
C GLU A 31 -20.32 -36.16 -1.74
N ASN A 32 -19.92 -35.55 -2.85
CA ASN A 32 -18.63 -34.87 -2.99
C ASN A 32 -17.39 -35.76 -2.77
N LEU A 33 -17.50 -37.04 -3.15
CA LEU A 33 -16.40 -38.02 -3.12
C LEU A 33 -15.78 -38.25 -4.51
N ILE A 34 -16.32 -37.60 -5.55
CA ILE A 34 -15.97 -37.81 -6.96
C ILE A 34 -14.88 -36.85 -7.44
N GLY A 35 -14.04 -37.29 -8.36
CA GLY A 35 -12.90 -36.51 -8.83
C GLY A 35 -11.94 -37.36 -9.67
N GLN A 36 -10.67 -36.98 -9.67
CA GLN A 36 -9.61 -37.85 -10.15
C GLN A 36 -9.54 -39.07 -9.22
N ASP A 37 -9.60 -40.27 -9.79
CA ASP A 37 -9.73 -41.57 -9.12
C ASP A 37 -8.69 -42.49 -9.76
N SER A 38 -7.57 -42.70 -9.06
CA SER A 38 -6.37 -43.33 -9.63
C SER A 38 -6.50 -44.85 -9.73
N ASP A 39 -7.22 -45.50 -8.82
CA ASP A 39 -7.43 -46.94 -8.86
C ASP A 39 -8.76 -47.35 -9.51
N ASN A 40 -9.74 -46.45 -9.62
CA ASN A 40 -11.10 -46.67 -10.14
C ASN A 40 -11.97 -47.55 -9.24
N ASP A 41 -11.92 -47.35 -7.92
CA ASP A 41 -12.89 -47.90 -6.96
C ASP A 41 -14.14 -46.99 -6.79
N GLY A 42 -14.07 -45.76 -7.30
CA GLY A 42 -15.12 -44.76 -7.28
C GLY A 42 -15.03 -43.74 -6.14
N LEU A 43 -13.94 -43.74 -5.37
CA LEU A 43 -13.48 -42.62 -4.54
C LEU A 43 -12.46 -41.80 -5.32
N SER A 44 -12.41 -40.51 -5.06
CA SER A 44 -11.34 -39.68 -5.62
C SER A 44 -10.10 -39.74 -4.74
N ASP A 45 -8.92 -39.56 -5.33
CA ASP A 45 -7.64 -39.49 -4.64
C ASP A 45 -7.70 -38.56 -3.41
N MET A 46 -8.45 -37.44 -3.53
CA MET A 46 -8.64 -36.46 -2.46
C MET A 46 -9.58 -36.95 -1.35
N ALA A 47 -10.62 -37.70 -1.70
CA ALA A 47 -11.51 -38.31 -0.72
C ALA A 47 -10.76 -39.40 0.06
N GLU A 48 -9.95 -40.19 -0.62
CA GLU A 48 -9.10 -41.24 -0.04
C GLU A 48 -8.04 -40.66 0.89
N ASP A 49 -7.35 -39.60 0.45
CA ASP A 49 -6.48 -38.79 1.29
C ASP A 49 -7.21 -38.24 2.53
N SER A 50 -8.53 -38.03 2.50
CA SER A 50 -9.28 -37.51 3.65
C SER A 50 -9.74 -38.59 4.66
N ILE A 51 -9.89 -39.84 4.20
CA ILE A 51 -10.37 -40.96 5.04
C ILE A 51 -9.23 -41.90 5.47
N GLY A 52 -8.08 -41.85 4.79
CA GLY A 52 -6.90 -42.64 5.17
C GLY A 52 -6.65 -43.90 4.35
N THR A 53 -7.25 -44.01 3.17
CA THR A 53 -7.06 -45.12 2.23
C THR A 53 -5.92 -44.82 1.23
N ASP A 54 -5.43 -45.85 0.54
CA ASP A 54 -4.40 -45.75 -0.51
C ASP A 54 -5.04 -45.54 -1.88
N LYS A 55 -4.91 -44.33 -2.40
CA LYS A 55 -5.42 -43.92 -3.73
C LYS A 55 -5.03 -44.78 -4.93
N ASN A 56 -4.04 -45.66 -4.80
CA ASN A 56 -3.61 -46.55 -5.88
C ASN A 56 -4.06 -47.99 -5.67
N ASN A 57 -4.84 -48.27 -4.63
CA ASN A 57 -5.25 -49.61 -4.26
C ASN A 57 -6.70 -49.64 -3.76
N LYS A 58 -7.57 -50.25 -4.57
CA LYS A 58 -9.02 -50.31 -4.35
C LYS A 58 -9.44 -50.88 -3.01
N ASP A 59 -8.61 -51.73 -2.42
CA ASP A 59 -8.84 -52.48 -1.18
C ASP A 59 -7.63 -52.23 -0.29
N SER A 60 -7.70 -51.13 0.48
CA SER A 60 -6.56 -50.60 1.20
C SER A 60 -6.09 -51.48 2.36
N ASP A 61 -6.99 -52.27 2.96
CA ASP A 61 -6.65 -53.20 4.04
C ASP A 61 -6.52 -54.67 3.61
N GLY A 62 -6.86 -54.97 2.35
CA GLY A 62 -6.65 -56.26 1.71
C GLY A 62 -7.63 -57.34 2.15
N ASP A 63 -8.83 -56.95 2.63
CA ASP A 63 -9.83 -57.88 3.16
C ASP A 63 -10.80 -58.43 2.09
N GLY A 64 -10.70 -57.93 0.85
CA GLY A 64 -11.45 -58.37 -0.32
C GLY A 64 -12.66 -57.50 -0.66
N TYR A 65 -12.87 -56.38 0.04
CA TYR A 65 -13.88 -55.37 -0.27
C TYR A 65 -13.20 -54.07 -0.72
N ASN A 66 -13.83 -53.35 -1.65
CA ASN A 66 -13.27 -52.07 -2.08
C ASN A 66 -13.58 -50.98 -1.04
N ASP A 67 -12.68 -50.01 -0.88
CA ASP A 67 -12.75 -48.95 0.12
C ASP A 67 -14.09 -48.18 0.05
N LYS A 68 -14.56 -47.87 -1.17
CA LYS A 68 -15.87 -47.25 -1.38
C LYS A 68 -17.03 -48.07 -0.82
N ASP A 69 -17.04 -49.37 -1.10
CA ASP A 69 -18.15 -50.25 -0.72
C ASP A 69 -18.19 -50.40 0.80
N GLU A 70 -17.02 -50.46 1.43
CA GLU A 70 -16.87 -50.50 2.87
C GLU A 70 -17.40 -49.24 3.55
N ILE A 71 -17.01 -48.04 3.09
CA ILE A 71 -17.51 -46.80 3.71
C ILE A 71 -19.03 -46.65 3.57
N MET A 72 -19.62 -47.16 2.48
CA MET A 72 -21.07 -47.14 2.26
C MET A 72 -21.78 -48.19 3.10
N GLY A 73 -21.08 -49.31 3.38
CA GLY A 73 -21.51 -50.39 4.26
C GLY A 73 -21.25 -50.16 5.76
N ASP A 74 -20.71 -49.01 6.14
CA ASP A 74 -20.28 -48.68 7.52
C ASP A 74 -19.14 -49.59 8.06
N TYR A 75 -18.26 -50.07 7.17
CA TYR A 75 -17.02 -50.79 7.47
C TYR A 75 -15.81 -49.85 7.43
N ASN A 76 -14.70 -50.29 8.03
CA ASN A 76 -13.48 -49.50 8.14
C ASN A 76 -12.52 -49.84 6.98
N PRO A 77 -12.33 -48.94 5.99
CA PRO A 77 -11.58 -49.25 4.77
C PRO A 77 -10.06 -49.28 4.93
N SER A 78 -9.57 -49.35 6.16
CA SER A 78 -8.13 -49.32 6.45
C SER A 78 -7.80 -50.18 7.65
N GLY A 79 -8.65 -51.17 7.93
CA GLY A 79 -8.45 -52.16 8.97
C GLY A 79 -9.76 -52.87 9.33
N SER A 80 -9.65 -54.05 9.92
CA SER A 80 -10.79 -54.95 10.12
C SER A 80 -12.03 -54.36 10.81
N GLY A 81 -13.21 -54.70 10.28
CA GLY A 81 -14.50 -54.67 11.00
C GLY A 81 -15.36 -53.43 10.74
N LYS A 82 -16.51 -53.36 11.44
CA LYS A 82 -17.45 -52.23 11.30
C LYS A 82 -16.98 -50.98 12.03
N LEU A 83 -17.26 -49.83 11.46
CA LEU A 83 -17.10 -48.54 12.12
C LEU A 83 -18.03 -48.44 13.33
N ILE A 84 -17.49 -47.95 14.45
CA ILE A 84 -18.27 -47.67 15.65
C ILE A 84 -18.86 -46.26 15.53
N LEU A 85 -20.05 -46.18 14.94
CA LEU A 85 -20.77 -44.92 14.76
C LEU A 85 -21.49 -44.49 16.05
N ASP A 86 -21.49 -43.18 16.33
CA ASP A 86 -22.18 -42.58 17.46
C ASP A 86 -23.15 -41.48 16.98
N ASN A 87 -24.42 -41.84 16.88
CA ASN A 87 -25.48 -40.92 16.41
C ASN A 87 -25.71 -39.74 17.36
N ASN A 88 -25.53 -39.92 18.67
CA ASN A 88 -25.71 -38.83 19.63
C ASN A 88 -24.57 -37.82 19.50
N PHE A 89 -23.34 -38.33 19.33
CA PHE A 89 -22.19 -37.49 19.01
C PHE A 89 -22.40 -36.75 17.69
N ALA A 90 -22.77 -37.45 16.62
CA ALA A 90 -23.04 -36.83 15.32
C ALA A 90 -24.11 -35.73 15.40
N LYS A 91 -25.21 -35.98 16.13
CA LYS A 91 -26.26 -34.99 16.39
C LYS A 91 -25.72 -33.75 17.13
N SER A 92 -24.86 -33.93 18.12
CA SER A 92 -24.23 -32.81 18.85
C SER A 92 -23.27 -31.96 17.98
N GLN A 93 -22.84 -32.48 16.83
CA GLN A 93 -22.02 -31.76 15.86
C GLN A 93 -22.83 -31.17 14.69
N SER A 94 -24.15 -31.36 14.66
CA SER A 94 -25.01 -30.90 13.57
C SER A 94 -24.87 -29.40 13.30
N GLY A 95 -24.72 -29.05 12.02
CA GLY A 95 -24.56 -27.69 11.54
C GLY A 95 -23.14 -27.13 11.67
N LYS A 96 -22.20 -27.86 12.28
CA LYS A 96 -20.81 -27.42 12.41
C LYS A 96 -20.00 -27.76 11.17
N ILE A 97 -18.98 -26.93 10.94
CA ILE A 97 -17.83 -27.27 10.10
C ILE A 97 -16.74 -27.78 11.03
N LEU A 98 -16.29 -29.01 10.81
CA LEU A 98 -15.24 -29.66 11.57
C LEU A 98 -13.95 -29.68 10.77
N LEU A 99 -12.82 -29.48 11.43
CA LEU A 99 -11.49 -29.49 10.82
C LEU A 99 -10.70 -30.66 11.40
N GLN A 100 -10.24 -31.57 10.57
CA GLN A 100 -9.32 -32.63 11.01
C GLN A 100 -7.99 -32.00 11.42
N VAL A 101 -7.61 -32.15 12.69
CA VAL A 101 -6.37 -31.53 13.23
C VAL A 101 -5.17 -32.47 13.22
N GLU A 102 -5.38 -33.76 12.93
CA GLU A 102 -4.36 -34.81 12.99
C GLU A 102 -3.88 -35.26 11.60
N LYS A 103 -4.32 -34.58 10.53
CA LYS A 103 -3.97 -34.91 9.14
C LYS A 103 -3.65 -33.64 8.33
N HIS A 104 -4.23 -33.42 7.15
CA HIS A 104 -3.91 -32.28 6.29
C HIS A 104 -4.81 -31.06 6.50
N GLY A 105 -5.72 -31.09 7.47
CA GLY A 105 -6.64 -29.97 7.74
C GLY A 105 -7.94 -30.04 6.95
N GLU A 106 -8.36 -31.26 6.59
CA GLU A 106 -9.56 -31.56 5.84
C GLU A 106 -10.80 -31.03 6.56
N ALA A 107 -11.70 -30.40 5.80
CA ALA A 107 -12.89 -29.77 6.33
C ALA A 107 -14.15 -30.61 6.03
N TRP A 108 -15.03 -30.71 7.02
CA TRP A 108 -16.22 -31.55 7.00
C TRP A 108 -17.43 -30.77 7.49
N TYR A 109 -18.55 -30.82 6.76
CA TYR A 109 -19.82 -30.24 7.21
C TYR A 109 -20.74 -31.33 7.76
N ILE A 110 -21.30 -31.14 8.96
CA ILE A 110 -22.28 -32.08 9.51
C ILE A 110 -23.68 -31.60 9.20
N ASN A 111 -24.40 -32.33 8.36
CA ASN A 111 -25.74 -31.95 7.95
C ASN A 111 -26.76 -32.18 9.10
N PRO A 112 -27.53 -31.16 9.50
CA PRO A 112 -28.49 -31.29 10.60
C PRO A 112 -29.66 -32.26 10.35
N GLY A 113 -29.98 -32.55 9.08
CA GLY A 113 -31.11 -33.40 8.70
C GLY A 113 -30.82 -34.89 8.76
N ASN A 114 -29.61 -35.31 8.40
CA ASN A 114 -29.23 -36.73 8.38
C ASN A 114 -28.05 -37.08 9.31
N HIS A 115 -27.44 -36.08 9.95
CA HIS A 115 -26.29 -36.23 10.87
C HIS A 115 -25.06 -36.88 10.23
N GLN A 116 -24.94 -36.84 8.90
CA GLN A 116 -23.77 -37.32 8.18
C GLN A 116 -22.74 -36.21 8.01
N ARG A 117 -21.46 -36.60 7.95
CA ARG A 117 -20.35 -35.72 7.59
C ARG A 117 -20.20 -35.67 6.07
N TYR A 118 -20.15 -34.48 5.52
CA TYR A 118 -19.91 -34.23 4.11
C TYR A 118 -18.51 -33.67 3.94
N PHE A 119 -17.72 -34.29 3.07
CA PHE A 119 -16.40 -33.79 2.74
C PHE A 119 -16.54 -32.48 1.97
N LEU A 120 -15.85 -31.42 2.40
CA LEU A 120 -15.91 -30.12 1.72
C LEU A 120 -14.92 -30.02 0.55
N GLY A 121 -13.81 -30.78 0.58
CA GLY A 121 -12.84 -30.82 -0.52
C GLY A 121 -12.31 -29.44 -0.90
N ARG A 122 -12.29 -29.14 -2.21
CA ARG A 122 -11.82 -27.85 -2.76
C ARG A 122 -12.88 -26.76 -2.62
N PRO A 123 -12.52 -25.47 -2.69
CA PRO A 123 -13.47 -24.37 -2.56
C PRO A 123 -14.68 -24.44 -3.52
N GLY A 124 -14.47 -24.88 -4.77
CA GLY A 124 -15.56 -25.06 -5.74
C GLY A 124 -16.52 -26.19 -5.36
N ASP A 125 -15.97 -27.30 -4.87
CA ASP A 125 -16.71 -28.48 -4.42
C ASP A 125 -17.56 -28.15 -3.18
N ALA A 126 -16.95 -27.49 -2.19
CA ALA A 126 -17.61 -26.96 -1.01
C ALA A 126 -18.75 -26.01 -1.36
N PHE A 127 -18.53 -25.09 -2.32
CA PHE A 127 -19.57 -24.15 -2.77
C PHE A 127 -20.77 -24.86 -3.41
N ASN A 128 -20.51 -25.83 -4.29
CA ASN A 128 -21.57 -26.62 -4.92
C ASN A 128 -22.37 -27.41 -3.88
N LEU A 129 -21.68 -27.99 -2.90
CA LEU A 129 -22.32 -28.71 -1.79
C LEU A 129 -23.17 -27.77 -0.91
N MET A 130 -22.65 -26.60 -0.53
CA MET A 130 -23.40 -25.59 0.22
C MET A 130 -24.64 -25.11 -0.54
N ARG A 131 -24.54 -24.95 -1.87
CA ARG A 131 -25.70 -24.62 -2.71
C ARG A 131 -26.74 -25.74 -2.76
N LYS A 132 -26.29 -27.00 -2.81
CA LYS A 132 -27.17 -28.18 -2.86
C LYS A 132 -27.89 -28.43 -1.53
N LEU A 133 -27.20 -28.21 -0.41
CA LEU A 133 -27.73 -28.44 0.94
C LEU A 133 -28.41 -27.20 1.55
N GLY A 134 -28.27 -26.03 0.92
CA GLY A 134 -28.81 -24.77 1.41
C GLY A 134 -30.33 -24.78 1.46
N LEU A 135 -30.89 -24.50 2.64
CA LEU A 135 -32.35 -24.42 2.85
C LEU A 135 -32.97 -23.11 2.33
N GLY A 136 -32.13 -22.12 2.02
CA GLY A 136 -32.56 -20.75 1.74
C GLY A 136 -32.97 -20.01 3.02
N ILE A 137 -32.91 -18.68 2.97
CA ILE A 137 -33.39 -17.82 4.05
C ILE A 137 -33.94 -16.52 3.45
N THR A 138 -35.02 -16.00 4.01
CA THR A 138 -35.56 -14.68 3.62
C THR A 138 -34.75 -13.58 4.31
N ASN A 139 -34.73 -12.36 3.75
CA ASN A 139 -34.06 -11.23 4.42
C ASN A 139 -34.64 -10.97 5.83
N ASN A 140 -35.96 -11.09 5.99
CA ASN A 140 -36.63 -10.90 7.28
C ASN A 140 -36.19 -11.92 8.34
N ASP A 141 -35.87 -13.16 7.94
CA ASP A 141 -35.36 -14.18 8.87
C ASP A 141 -33.85 -14.07 9.07
N LEU A 142 -33.11 -13.63 8.04
CA LEU A 142 -31.69 -13.36 8.13
C LEU A 142 -31.38 -12.25 9.13
N ASP A 143 -32.19 -11.19 9.15
CA ASP A 143 -32.04 -10.05 10.06
C ASP A 143 -32.25 -10.44 11.55
N LYS A 144 -32.82 -11.61 11.83
CA LYS A 144 -32.98 -12.14 13.19
C LYS A 144 -31.71 -12.84 13.71
N ILE A 145 -30.74 -13.13 12.84
CA ILE A 145 -29.49 -13.80 13.21
C ILE A 145 -28.47 -12.73 13.61
N THR A 146 -28.06 -12.73 14.87
CA THR A 146 -27.05 -11.78 15.38
C THR A 146 -25.72 -11.98 14.64
N GLN A 147 -25.16 -10.88 14.13
CA GLN A 147 -23.86 -10.91 13.47
C GLN A 147 -22.76 -11.16 14.51
N ALA A 148 -22.02 -12.26 14.36
CA ALA A 148 -20.87 -12.55 15.21
C ALA A 148 -19.71 -11.59 14.89
N GLU A 149 -19.13 -11.00 15.94
CA GLU A 149 -17.82 -10.33 15.86
C GLU A 149 -16.72 -11.36 16.09
N ILE A 150 -15.94 -11.65 15.05
CA ILE A 150 -14.74 -12.46 15.21
C ILE A 150 -13.73 -11.62 15.98
N THR A 151 -13.49 -11.99 17.23
CA THR A 151 -12.52 -11.36 18.10
C THR A 151 -11.30 -12.29 18.20
N SER A 152 -10.15 -11.75 17.81
CA SER A 152 -8.78 -12.30 17.93
C SER A 152 -8.37 -13.39 16.94
N GLY A 153 -7.50 -13.00 16.00
CA GLY A 153 -6.78 -13.88 15.09
C GLY A 153 -6.01 -13.02 14.08
N THR A 154 -4.82 -13.43 13.64
CA THR A 154 -4.13 -12.69 12.57
C THR A 154 -4.70 -13.10 11.21
N PHE A 155 -5.30 -12.16 10.50
CA PHE A 155 -5.81 -12.36 9.15
C PHE A 155 -4.87 -11.74 8.12
N LYS A 156 -4.59 -12.48 7.06
CA LYS A 156 -3.68 -12.07 5.99
C LYS A 156 -4.47 -11.86 4.70
N TYR A 157 -4.27 -10.72 4.04
CA TYR A 157 -4.89 -10.43 2.75
C TYR A 157 -4.00 -9.56 1.88
N THR A 158 -4.29 -9.55 0.58
CA THR A 158 -3.61 -8.69 -0.39
C THR A 158 -4.59 -7.65 -0.89
N LYS A 159 -4.21 -6.37 -0.82
CA LYS A 159 -4.95 -5.25 -1.40
C LYS A 159 -3.95 -4.35 -2.11
N ASP A 160 -4.25 -3.98 -3.36
CA ASP A 160 -3.39 -3.11 -4.19
C ASP A 160 -1.93 -3.60 -4.24
N GLU A 161 -1.76 -4.92 -4.46
CA GLU A 161 -0.46 -5.64 -4.48
C GLU A 161 0.31 -5.67 -3.14
N VAL A 162 -0.18 -5.00 -2.10
CA VAL A 162 0.41 -4.99 -0.75
C VAL A 162 -0.15 -6.13 0.10
N LYS A 163 0.72 -6.88 0.78
CA LYS A 163 0.35 -7.94 1.73
C LYS A 163 0.16 -7.35 3.12
N TYR A 164 -1.06 -7.46 3.65
CA TYR A 164 -1.43 -7.00 4.97
C TYR A 164 -1.66 -8.16 5.95
N ILE A 165 -1.36 -7.92 7.23
CA ILE A 165 -1.63 -8.79 8.37
C ILE A 165 -2.37 -7.95 9.43
N VAL A 166 -3.59 -8.34 9.81
CA VAL A 166 -4.40 -7.65 10.83
C VAL A 166 -4.73 -8.57 11.99
N ASP A 167 -4.63 -8.11 13.23
CA ASP A 167 -4.80 -8.94 14.44
C ASP A 167 -6.26 -9.18 14.88
N CYS A 168 -7.22 -8.52 14.22
CA CYS A 168 -8.65 -8.63 14.48
C CYS A 168 -9.38 -9.68 13.63
N GLY A 169 -8.65 -10.41 12.78
CA GLY A 169 -9.10 -11.73 12.31
C GLY A 169 -9.91 -11.79 11.02
N TYR A 170 -10.16 -10.71 10.29
CA TYR A 170 -10.83 -10.75 8.97
C TYR A 170 -10.58 -9.48 8.13
N GLU A 171 -10.90 -9.52 6.83
CA GLU A 171 -10.73 -8.35 5.94
C GLU A 171 -11.64 -7.20 6.38
N GLY A 172 -11.10 -5.99 6.49
CA GLY A 172 -11.84 -4.82 6.98
C GLY A 172 -12.10 -4.81 8.49
N CYS A 173 -11.58 -5.76 9.25
CA CYS A 173 -11.71 -5.73 10.72
C CYS A 173 -11.01 -4.51 11.33
N PHE A 174 -9.83 -4.16 10.80
CA PHE A 174 -9.05 -3.02 11.28
C PHE A 174 -9.81 -1.72 11.04
N GLU A 175 -10.51 -1.60 9.91
CA GLU A 175 -11.38 -0.46 9.59
C GLU A 175 -12.51 -0.29 10.61
N LYS A 176 -13.17 -1.38 10.98
CA LYS A 176 -14.23 -1.34 12.00
C LYS A 176 -13.69 -0.94 13.37
N LYS A 177 -12.56 -1.54 13.78
CA LYS A 177 -11.86 -1.22 15.04
C LYS A 177 -11.36 0.21 15.04
N PHE A 178 -10.97 0.75 13.89
CA PHE A 178 -10.61 2.15 13.71
C PHE A 178 -11.80 3.08 13.96
N ILE A 179 -12.96 2.82 13.34
CA ILE A 179 -14.18 3.62 13.54
C ILE A 179 -14.61 3.63 15.02
N SER A 180 -14.49 2.50 15.72
CA SER A 180 -14.83 2.39 17.14
C SER A 180 -13.68 2.79 18.10
N CYS A 181 -12.49 3.08 17.58
CA CYS A 181 -11.26 3.29 18.35
C CYS A 181 -10.95 2.18 19.35
N GLU A 182 -11.14 0.95 18.91
CA GLU A 182 -10.77 -0.24 19.65
C GLU A 182 -9.38 -0.73 19.26
N PRO A 183 -8.60 -1.30 20.20
CA PRO A 183 -7.26 -1.78 19.92
C PRO A 183 -7.22 -2.80 18.79
N SER A 184 -6.34 -2.56 17.82
CA SER A 184 -6.02 -3.49 16.75
C SER A 184 -4.71 -3.06 16.08
N THR A 185 -4.04 -4.01 15.46
CA THR A 185 -2.74 -3.86 14.79
C THR A 185 -2.88 -4.32 13.35
N MET A 186 -2.36 -3.51 12.43
CA MET A 186 -2.21 -3.83 11.01
C MET A 186 -0.75 -3.66 10.60
N GLN A 187 -0.20 -4.69 9.97
CA GLN A 187 1.12 -4.67 9.36
C GLN A 187 0.97 -4.80 7.85
N GLY A 188 1.75 -4.05 7.08
CA GLY A 188 1.78 -4.13 5.62
C GLY A 188 3.22 -4.16 5.11
N ASP A 189 3.51 -5.02 4.13
CA ASP A 189 4.77 -5.01 3.39
C ASP A 189 4.52 -4.38 2.01
N THR A 190 4.92 -3.12 1.83
CA THR A 190 4.59 -2.33 0.63
C THR A 190 5.58 -2.53 -0.51
N ASP A 191 6.52 -3.48 -0.37
CA ASP A 191 7.67 -3.66 -1.24
C ASP A 191 8.45 -2.34 -1.49
N SER A 192 9.39 -2.35 -2.45
CA SER A 192 10.63 -1.55 -2.55
C SER A 192 10.59 -0.01 -2.43
N LEU A 193 9.42 0.62 -2.29
CA LEU A 193 9.28 2.09 -2.23
C LEU A 193 9.15 2.65 -0.79
N PHE A 194 8.40 2.01 0.12
CA PHE A 194 8.17 2.51 1.49
C PHE A 194 8.50 1.52 2.61
N GLY A 195 8.89 0.28 2.26
CA GLY A 195 9.26 -0.74 3.25
C GLY A 195 8.09 -1.46 3.92
N ALA A 196 8.34 -2.11 5.06
CA ALA A 196 7.28 -2.72 5.87
C ALA A 196 6.87 -1.77 6.99
N VAL A 197 5.58 -1.63 7.23
CA VAL A 197 4.98 -0.68 8.19
C VAL A 197 4.05 -1.37 9.17
N GLU A 198 3.90 -0.79 10.35
CA GLU A 198 2.93 -1.21 11.37
C GLU A 198 2.11 -0.02 11.85
N TYR A 199 0.79 -0.22 11.91
CA TYR A 199 -0.19 0.67 12.52
C TYR A 199 -0.82 -0.02 13.72
N LYS A 200 -0.90 0.67 14.85
CA LYS A 200 -1.50 0.16 16.08
C LYS A 200 -2.48 1.18 16.64
N ILE A 201 -3.76 0.82 16.68
CA ILE A 201 -4.79 1.62 17.35
C ILE A 201 -4.57 1.47 18.85
N ILE A 202 -4.29 2.58 19.52
CA ILE A 202 -4.07 2.63 20.97
C ILE A 202 -5.39 2.80 21.71
N GLY A 203 -6.31 3.55 21.10
CA GLY A 203 -7.64 3.76 21.64
C GLY A 203 -8.16 5.17 21.35
N LYS A 204 -9.24 5.53 22.05
CA LYS A 204 -9.91 6.82 21.88
C LYS A 204 -9.09 7.97 22.49
N GLY A 205 -8.83 8.99 21.68
CA GLY A 205 -8.28 10.28 22.09
C GLY A 205 -9.37 11.27 22.52
N THR A 206 -9.03 12.56 22.61
CA THR A 206 -9.95 13.62 23.04
C THR A 206 -11.02 13.95 21.98
N ALA A 207 -10.64 13.93 20.70
CA ALA A 207 -11.55 14.11 19.56
C ALA A 207 -11.41 13.01 18.48
N ASP A 208 -10.28 12.31 18.48
CA ASP A 208 -9.84 11.43 17.39
C ASP A 208 -9.41 10.05 17.90
N CYS A 209 -9.03 9.15 16.98
CA CYS A 209 -8.42 7.86 17.28
C CYS A 209 -6.91 7.97 17.40
N ASN A 210 -6.32 7.57 18.53
CA ASN A 210 -4.87 7.56 18.66
C ASN A 210 -4.29 6.31 18.01
N ILE A 211 -3.43 6.49 17.01
CA ILE A 211 -2.76 5.41 16.30
C ILE A 211 -1.25 5.63 16.35
N THR A 212 -0.53 4.58 16.73
CA THR A 212 0.92 4.51 16.64
C THR A 212 1.34 3.94 15.29
N PHE A 213 2.32 4.56 14.66
CA PHE A 213 2.91 4.17 13.38
C PHE A 213 4.41 3.96 13.51
N LYS A 214 4.94 2.92 12.85
CA LYS A 214 6.39 2.72 12.69
C LYS A 214 6.76 1.98 11.42
N TYR A 215 7.98 2.22 10.96
CA TYR A 215 8.65 1.39 9.96
C TYR A 215 9.27 0.17 10.64
N THR A 216 8.96 -1.02 10.13
CA THR A 216 9.53 -2.30 10.57
C THR A 216 10.67 -2.77 9.66
N LYS A 217 10.80 -2.22 8.44
CA LYS A 217 11.87 -2.49 7.47
C LYS A 217 11.91 -1.38 6.40
N TYR A 218 13.07 -0.78 6.07
CA TYR A 218 13.23 0.28 5.02
C TYR A 218 12.37 1.55 5.30
N PRO A 219 12.58 2.78 4.76
CA PRO A 219 13.56 3.31 3.78
C PRO A 219 14.91 3.81 4.35
N ASP A 220 15.03 4.07 5.66
CA ASP A 220 16.28 4.47 6.33
C ASP A 220 16.49 3.64 7.61
N PRO A 221 17.65 2.97 7.81
CA PRO A 221 17.93 2.17 9.00
C PRO A 221 17.77 2.93 10.34
N SER A 222 17.96 4.24 10.35
CA SER A 222 17.86 5.09 11.54
C SER A 222 16.43 5.36 11.99
N TRP A 223 15.42 5.01 11.17
CA TRP A 223 13.98 5.20 11.43
C TRP A 223 13.29 3.93 11.93
N ILE A 224 13.88 2.77 11.65
CA ILE A 224 13.29 1.47 11.94
C ILE A 224 13.02 1.33 13.45
N ASN A 225 11.84 0.81 13.79
CA ASN A 225 11.34 0.64 15.16
C ASN A 225 11.18 1.92 15.99
N LYS A 226 11.37 3.09 15.39
CA LYS A 226 10.97 4.35 16.04
C LYS A 226 9.50 4.58 15.79
N GLU A 227 8.79 5.04 16.81
CA GLU A 227 7.34 5.21 16.76
C GLU A 227 6.95 6.68 16.68
N MET A 228 5.87 6.96 15.97
CA MET A 228 5.09 8.18 16.11
C MET A 228 3.66 7.83 16.51
N THR A 229 2.98 8.71 17.22
CA THR A 229 1.56 8.56 17.56
C THR A 229 0.82 9.82 17.12
N CYS A 230 -0.26 9.64 16.36
CA CYS A 230 -1.09 10.72 15.84
C CYS A 230 -2.58 10.46 16.13
N GLY A 231 -3.38 11.53 16.15
CA GLY A 231 -4.84 11.46 16.13
C GLY A 231 -5.37 11.31 14.71
N PHE A 232 -6.20 10.31 14.46
CA PHE A 232 -6.84 10.03 13.18
C PHE A 232 -8.36 10.23 13.30
N ASP A 233 -8.97 10.98 12.38
CA ASP A 233 -10.42 11.17 12.33
C ASP A 233 -11.13 9.84 12.03
N ASN A 234 -11.75 9.24 13.04
CA ASN A 234 -12.42 7.94 12.94
C ASN A 234 -13.84 8.02 12.35
N LYS A 235 -14.26 9.19 11.84
CA LYS A 235 -15.55 9.36 11.14
C LYS A 235 -15.45 9.09 9.64
N ILE A 236 -14.23 9.00 9.11
CA ILE A 236 -13.93 8.70 7.71
C ILE A 236 -13.17 7.36 7.61
N SER A 237 -12.86 6.92 6.39
CA SER A 237 -12.11 5.67 6.22
C SER A 237 -10.69 5.77 6.79
N PHE A 238 -10.10 4.66 7.24
CA PHE A 238 -8.71 4.65 7.70
C PHE A 238 -7.76 5.12 6.60
N GLN A 239 -8.03 4.75 5.35
CA GLN A 239 -7.24 5.19 4.21
C GLN A 239 -7.28 6.72 4.08
N ASP A 240 -8.46 7.33 4.08
CA ASP A 240 -8.61 8.80 3.98
C ASP A 240 -8.04 9.51 5.21
N ALA A 241 -8.24 8.95 6.41
CA ALA A 241 -7.67 9.49 7.65
C ALA A 241 -6.14 9.44 7.61
N SER A 242 -5.56 8.32 7.17
CA SER A 242 -4.11 8.18 6.99
C SER A 242 -3.59 9.15 5.96
N THR A 243 -4.28 9.31 4.82
CA THR A 243 -3.93 10.29 3.81
C THR A 243 -3.96 11.68 4.42
N LYS A 244 -4.97 12.07 5.21
CA LYS A 244 -5.00 13.40 5.86
C LYS A 244 -3.86 13.61 6.85
N VAL A 245 -3.55 12.60 7.68
CA VAL A 245 -2.45 12.65 8.66
C VAL A 245 -1.09 12.78 7.97
N PHE A 246 -0.85 12.00 6.92
CA PHE A 246 0.46 11.96 6.23
C PHE A 246 0.59 12.94 5.06
N SER A 247 -0.51 13.45 4.48
CA SER A 247 -0.51 14.49 3.45
C SER A 247 -0.53 15.91 4.02
N GLY A 248 -0.65 16.09 5.34
CA GLY A 248 -0.66 17.40 5.99
C GLY A 248 -1.90 18.26 5.74
N VAL A 249 -2.97 17.71 5.14
CA VAL A 249 -4.22 18.44 4.86
C VAL A 249 -5.20 18.26 6.02
N THR A 250 -5.05 19.08 7.07
CA THR A 250 -6.16 19.34 7.98
C THR A 250 -6.23 20.83 8.34
N THR A 251 -7.38 21.42 8.07
CA THR A 251 -7.88 22.55 8.86
C THR A 251 -8.14 22.02 10.28
N GLY A 252 -7.12 22.06 11.14
CA GLY A 252 -7.23 21.72 12.56
C GLY A 252 -6.41 20.50 13.00
N ALA A 253 -5.27 20.76 13.64
CA ALA A 253 -4.78 20.08 14.85
C ALA A 253 -4.57 18.56 14.85
N VAL A 254 -4.11 17.92 13.77
CA VAL A 254 -3.47 16.59 13.93
C VAL A 254 -2.08 16.79 14.56
N VAL A 255 -1.98 16.62 15.88
CA VAL A 255 -0.71 16.66 16.61
C VAL A 255 -0.14 15.25 16.68
N CYS A 256 0.92 14.99 15.93
CA CYS A 256 1.72 13.79 16.06
C CYS A 256 2.85 13.99 17.08
N THR A 257 3.21 12.94 17.81
CA THR A 257 4.34 12.95 18.76
C THR A 257 5.16 11.68 18.62
N GLY A 258 6.37 11.66 19.17
CA GLY A 258 7.23 10.47 19.20
C GLY A 258 8.52 10.62 18.40
N SER A 259 9.46 9.71 18.64
CA SER A 259 10.81 9.79 18.08
C SER A 259 10.85 9.71 16.56
N LEU A 260 9.95 8.94 15.93
CA LEU A 260 9.88 8.87 14.48
C LEU A 260 9.35 10.17 13.89
N TYR A 261 8.32 10.76 14.53
CA TYR A 261 7.83 12.08 14.15
C TYR A 261 8.96 13.10 14.28
N SER A 262 9.66 13.13 15.40
CA SER A 262 10.81 14.00 15.56
C SER A 262 11.92 13.76 14.55
N ILE A 263 12.03 12.61 13.87
CA ILE A 263 13.09 12.34 12.88
C ILE A 263 12.65 12.68 11.46
N LEU A 264 11.44 12.26 11.09
CA LEU A 264 10.85 12.65 9.80
C LEU A 264 10.63 14.16 9.72
N TYR A 265 10.45 14.78 10.88
CA TYR A 265 10.20 16.21 11.04
C TYR A 265 11.28 16.89 11.92
N ALA A 266 12.50 16.31 12.00
CA ALA A 266 13.69 16.90 12.66
C ALA A 266 14.27 18.02 11.80
N GLY A 267 13.61 19.17 11.84
CA GLY A 267 14.05 20.37 11.15
C GLY A 267 13.37 21.60 11.72
N GLY A 268 13.27 21.69 13.05
CA GLY A 268 12.73 22.88 13.72
C GLY A 268 11.23 23.06 13.55
N GLN A 269 10.65 23.78 14.50
CA GLN A 269 9.24 24.17 14.45
C GLN A 269 8.94 24.93 13.16
N SER A 270 8.06 24.38 12.33
CA SER A 270 7.26 25.13 11.37
C SER A 270 6.01 24.33 11.08
N THR A 271 4.87 24.85 11.52
CA THR A 271 3.57 24.57 10.92
C THR A 271 3.70 24.79 9.40
N GLY A 272 3.77 23.75 8.57
CA GLY A 272 4.17 23.90 7.17
C GLY A 272 3.34 23.04 6.23
N ASP A 273 2.58 23.70 5.36
CA ASP A 273 1.76 23.13 4.31
C ASP A 273 2.52 22.12 3.44
N ASN A 274 1.85 21.05 3.01
CA ASN A 274 2.40 20.11 2.04
C ASN A 274 2.59 20.81 0.68
N LEU A 275 3.83 21.21 0.38
CA LEU A 275 4.19 21.95 -0.83
C LEU A 275 3.85 21.16 -2.11
N TRP A 276 3.91 19.84 -2.07
CA TRP A 276 3.52 18.99 -3.20
C TRP A 276 2.02 19.05 -3.50
N LEU A 277 1.17 19.39 -2.52
CA LEU A 277 -0.25 19.66 -2.77
C LEU A 277 -0.44 20.92 -3.62
N ILE A 278 0.42 21.92 -3.44
CA ILE A 278 0.41 23.16 -4.24
C ILE A 278 0.81 22.83 -5.67
N TYR A 279 1.80 21.94 -5.83
CA TYR A 279 2.20 21.40 -7.13
C TYR A 279 1.08 20.62 -7.82
N ASP A 280 0.34 19.79 -7.09
CA ASP A 280 -0.84 19.07 -7.62
C ASP A 280 -1.93 20.03 -8.09
N LYS A 281 -2.22 21.06 -7.30
CA LYS A 281 -3.19 22.10 -7.68
C LYS A 281 -2.76 22.85 -8.93
N MET A 282 -1.48 23.18 -9.07
CA MET A 282 -0.95 23.80 -10.29
C MET A 282 -1.13 22.87 -11.50
N THR A 283 -0.81 21.59 -11.33
CA THR A 283 -0.94 20.58 -12.40
C THR A 283 -2.40 20.44 -12.84
N LEU A 284 -3.35 20.42 -11.90
CA LEU A 284 -4.79 20.43 -12.22
C LEU A 284 -5.22 21.72 -12.92
N ALA A 285 -4.76 22.88 -12.45
CA ALA A 285 -5.08 24.16 -13.08
C ALA A 285 -4.56 24.24 -14.53
N LEU A 286 -3.37 23.69 -14.81
CA LEU A 286 -2.83 23.58 -16.17
C LEU A 286 -3.67 22.63 -17.04
N LYS A 287 -4.06 21.47 -16.49
CA LYS A 287 -4.92 20.50 -17.19
C LYS A 287 -6.24 21.12 -17.63
N ASP A 288 -6.88 21.85 -16.72
CA ASP A 288 -8.19 22.45 -16.93
C ASP A 288 -8.10 23.84 -17.60
N LYS A 289 -6.87 24.32 -17.84
CA LYS A 289 -6.57 25.67 -18.37
C LYS A 289 -7.21 26.78 -17.53
N ASN A 290 -7.30 26.56 -16.23
CA ASN A 290 -7.93 27.48 -15.30
C ASN A 290 -6.90 28.49 -14.76
N VAL A 291 -6.94 29.71 -15.30
CA VAL A 291 -6.05 30.82 -14.89
C VAL A 291 -6.25 31.20 -13.43
N VAL A 292 -7.49 31.18 -12.93
CA VAL A 292 -7.79 31.58 -11.55
C VAL A 292 -7.11 30.63 -10.56
N ASP A 293 -7.28 29.32 -10.79
CA ASP A 293 -6.67 28.29 -9.94
C ASP A 293 -5.15 28.26 -10.08
N PHE A 294 -4.62 28.51 -11.29
CA PHE A 294 -3.18 28.61 -11.52
C PHE A 294 -2.57 29.78 -10.73
N ASN A 295 -3.15 30.97 -10.84
CA ASN A 295 -2.74 32.17 -10.11
C ASN A 295 -2.86 32.00 -8.58
N ALA A 296 -3.80 31.18 -8.13
CA ALA A 296 -3.96 30.85 -6.72
C ALA A 296 -2.77 30.05 -6.14
N VAL A 297 -1.92 29.43 -6.96
CA VAL A 297 -0.79 28.60 -6.49
C VAL A 297 0.56 28.97 -7.09
N SER A 298 0.59 29.71 -8.20
CA SER A 298 1.81 30.23 -8.80
C SER A 298 2.20 31.57 -8.17
N TYR A 299 3.50 31.86 -8.06
CA TYR A 299 4.01 33.19 -7.77
C TYR A 299 3.90 34.08 -9.01
N VAL A 300 4.30 33.55 -10.17
CA VAL A 300 4.16 34.21 -11.47
C VAL A 300 2.70 34.22 -11.87
N GLN A 301 2.09 35.42 -11.90
CA GLN A 301 0.67 35.61 -12.20
C GLN A 301 0.45 35.75 -13.70
N VAL A 302 -0.54 35.05 -14.24
CA VAL A 302 -1.05 35.24 -15.60
C VAL A 302 -2.07 36.37 -15.58
N THR A 303 -1.82 37.43 -16.34
CA THR A 303 -2.76 38.54 -16.47
C THR A 303 -3.86 38.24 -17.49
N SER A 304 -4.93 39.03 -17.49
CA SER A 304 -6.02 38.90 -18.49
C SER A 304 -5.54 39.10 -19.93
N ALA A 305 -4.44 39.83 -20.15
CA ALA A 305 -3.86 40.01 -21.48
C ALA A 305 -3.11 38.76 -21.97
N GLU A 306 -2.68 37.88 -21.05
CA GLU A 306 -1.84 36.70 -21.31
C GLU A 306 -2.65 35.40 -21.31
N GLU A 307 -3.91 35.43 -20.91
CA GLU A 307 -4.78 34.25 -20.78
C GLU A 307 -4.87 33.41 -22.06
N SER A 308 -4.87 34.06 -23.24
CA SER A 308 -4.83 33.35 -24.53
C SER A 308 -3.52 32.57 -24.73
N GLN A 309 -2.38 33.16 -24.33
CA GLN A 309 -1.08 32.51 -24.40
C GLN A 309 -1.01 31.36 -23.39
N PHE A 310 -1.46 31.58 -22.15
CA PHE A 310 -1.57 30.54 -21.13
C PHE A 310 -2.40 29.36 -21.63
N THR A 311 -3.59 29.60 -22.17
CA THR A 311 -4.48 28.56 -22.70
C THR A 311 -3.82 27.72 -23.81
N SER A 312 -2.94 28.34 -24.60
CA SER A 312 -2.18 27.67 -25.66
C SER A 312 -1.00 26.84 -25.13
N LEU A 313 -0.33 27.30 -24.07
CA LEU A 313 0.85 26.65 -23.47
C LEU A 313 0.50 25.62 -22.38
N ALA A 314 -0.64 25.78 -21.71
CA ALA A 314 -1.04 24.96 -20.57
C ALA A 314 -1.00 23.44 -20.83
N PRO A 315 -1.38 22.91 -22.02
CA PRO A 315 -1.23 21.47 -22.30
C PRO A 315 0.23 21.00 -22.27
N PHE A 316 1.15 21.77 -22.83
CA PHE A 316 2.57 21.44 -22.83
C PHE A 316 3.13 21.48 -21.40
N LEU A 317 2.82 22.54 -20.65
CA LEU A 317 3.23 22.66 -19.25
C LEU A 317 2.66 21.54 -18.39
N TYR A 318 1.38 21.20 -18.57
CA TYR A 318 0.75 20.06 -17.89
C TYR A 318 1.49 18.75 -18.20
N GLU A 319 1.85 18.49 -19.45
CA GLU A 319 2.57 17.27 -19.81
C GLU A 319 3.95 17.20 -19.13
N GLN A 320 4.65 18.32 -19.01
CA GLN A 320 5.93 18.39 -18.31
C GLN A 320 5.76 18.16 -16.80
N SER A 321 4.79 18.82 -16.16
CA SER A 321 4.58 18.75 -14.71
C SER A 321 3.90 17.44 -14.27
N ALA A 322 3.01 16.87 -15.06
CA ALA A 322 2.26 15.66 -14.69
C ALA A 322 3.14 14.38 -14.70
N ASN A 323 4.24 14.40 -15.45
CA ASN A 323 5.13 13.24 -15.61
C ASN A 323 6.32 13.26 -14.67
N ILE A 324 6.41 14.23 -13.75
CA ILE A 324 7.50 14.25 -12.78
C ILE A 324 7.34 13.12 -11.76
N ASN A 325 8.46 12.48 -11.41
CA ASN A 325 8.50 11.60 -10.25
C ASN A 325 8.85 12.43 -9.01
N LYS A 326 7.86 12.83 -8.21
CA LYS A 326 8.06 13.66 -7.01
C LYS A 326 9.01 13.03 -5.99
N ASP A 327 9.04 11.69 -5.89
CA ASP A 327 9.96 10.98 -4.98
C ASP A 327 11.43 11.14 -5.38
N SER A 328 11.69 11.50 -6.64
CA SER A 328 13.04 11.80 -7.10
C SER A 328 13.54 13.18 -6.67
N TYR A 329 12.66 14.07 -6.21
CA TYR A 329 13.00 15.41 -5.77
C TYR A 329 13.35 15.43 -4.29
N VAL A 330 14.60 15.81 -4.00
CA VAL A 330 15.12 15.91 -2.65
C VAL A 330 15.04 17.37 -2.21
N ASN A 331 14.53 17.61 -1.00
CA ASN A 331 14.61 18.91 -0.34
C ASN A 331 16.07 19.31 -0.22
N LYS A 332 16.49 20.35 -0.94
CA LYS A 332 17.83 20.93 -0.82
C LYS A 332 17.88 21.80 0.42
N TRP A 333 16.93 22.73 0.52
CA TRP A 333 16.74 23.60 1.66
C TRP A 333 15.28 24.04 1.77
N GLN A 334 14.82 24.25 3.01
CA GLN A 334 13.53 24.83 3.31
C GLN A 334 13.61 25.60 4.63
N ASP A 335 13.01 26.80 4.66
CA ASP A 335 12.73 27.57 5.86
C ASP A 335 11.24 27.95 5.92
N ASP A 336 10.88 28.96 6.72
CA ASP A 336 9.49 29.43 6.87
C ASP A 336 8.97 30.29 5.71
N LYS A 337 9.84 30.66 4.75
CA LYS A 337 9.57 31.58 3.64
C LYS A 337 9.84 30.99 2.26
N GLN A 338 10.74 30.03 2.13
CA GLN A 338 11.21 29.53 0.85
C GLN A 338 11.61 28.06 0.94
N ALA A 339 11.52 27.35 -0.18
CA ALA A 339 11.95 25.97 -0.28
C ALA A 339 12.47 25.65 -1.69
N ILE A 340 13.50 24.81 -1.76
CA ILE A 340 14.09 24.33 -3.00
C ILE A 340 14.13 22.81 -2.97
N TYR A 341 13.55 22.20 -4.00
CA TYR A 341 13.56 20.77 -4.24
C TYR A 341 14.25 20.51 -5.56
N SER A 342 15.18 19.56 -5.60
CA SER A 342 15.81 19.18 -6.88
C SER A 342 16.11 17.69 -6.92
N THR A 343 16.07 17.14 -8.12
CA THR A 343 16.45 15.75 -8.33
C THR A 343 17.96 15.55 -8.18
N ASN A 344 18.40 14.30 -8.11
CA ASN A 344 19.78 13.99 -8.43
C ASN A 344 20.02 14.26 -9.91
N SER A 345 21.25 14.67 -10.26
CA SER A 345 21.62 14.84 -11.65
C SER A 345 21.71 13.49 -12.35
N MET A 346 21.14 13.42 -13.55
CA MET A 346 21.17 12.24 -14.40
C MET A 346 21.99 12.53 -15.63
N LYS A 347 22.93 11.63 -15.94
CA LYS A 347 23.74 11.74 -17.15
C LYS A 347 22.86 11.55 -18.38
N ARG A 348 23.04 12.41 -19.38
CA ARG A 348 22.46 12.31 -20.71
C ARG A 348 23.59 12.11 -21.71
N ASP A 349 23.54 11.02 -22.46
CA ASP A 349 24.46 10.76 -23.55
C ASP A 349 23.65 10.57 -24.83
N ASP A 350 23.74 11.53 -25.75
CA ASP A 350 23.01 11.54 -27.02
C ASP A 350 24.01 11.57 -28.20
N ALA A 351 23.56 11.35 -29.43
CA ALA A 351 24.42 11.33 -30.61
C ALA A 351 25.22 12.64 -30.79
N SER A 352 24.69 13.76 -30.31
CA SER A 352 25.23 15.10 -30.59
C SER A 352 25.92 15.77 -29.38
N PHE A 353 25.63 15.35 -28.15
CA PHE A 353 26.10 16.05 -26.94
C PHE A 353 26.42 15.08 -25.80
N TYR A 354 27.42 15.44 -24.98
CA TYR A 354 27.55 14.93 -23.61
C TYR A 354 26.78 15.87 -22.68
N GLY A 355 26.04 15.37 -21.70
CA GLY A 355 25.33 16.26 -20.79
C GLY A 355 24.79 15.63 -19.53
N TYR A 356 24.13 16.47 -18.74
CA TYR A 356 23.39 16.11 -17.55
C TYR A 356 22.04 16.81 -17.54
N LYS A 357 21.07 16.21 -16.88
CA LYS A 357 19.78 16.84 -16.57
C LYS A 357 19.45 16.75 -15.09
N GLN A 358 18.74 17.75 -14.58
CA GLN A 358 18.25 17.83 -13.21
C GLN A 358 16.92 18.57 -13.18
N GLY A 359 15.95 18.06 -12.42
CA GLY A 359 14.72 18.80 -12.15
C GLY A 359 14.89 19.70 -10.94
N SER A 360 14.27 20.89 -10.96
CA SER A 360 14.22 21.82 -9.83
C SER A 360 12.82 22.42 -9.69
N VAL A 361 12.33 22.47 -8.46
CA VAL A 361 11.08 23.14 -8.08
C VAL A 361 11.37 24.04 -6.89
N MET A 362 10.97 25.30 -6.97
CA MET A 362 11.15 26.28 -5.91
C MET A 362 9.80 26.79 -5.43
N PHE A 363 9.67 26.94 -4.12
CA PHE A 363 8.49 27.47 -3.46
C PHE A 363 8.84 28.72 -2.67
N ILE A 364 7.88 29.64 -2.60
CA ILE A 364 7.96 30.87 -1.83
C ILE A 364 6.66 31.08 -1.06
N LYS A 365 6.75 31.56 0.17
CA LYS A 365 5.62 31.99 0.97
C LYS A 365 5.36 33.47 0.70
N ASN A 366 4.34 33.74 -0.10
CA ASN A 366 3.89 35.10 -0.41
C ASN A 366 2.54 35.36 0.25
N ASP A 367 2.40 36.50 0.95
CA ASP A 367 1.21 36.85 1.73
C ASP A 367 0.72 35.73 2.69
N GLY A 368 1.67 35.03 3.31
CA GLY A 368 1.40 33.94 4.26
C GLY A 368 0.97 32.62 3.61
N SER A 369 0.87 32.55 2.28
CA SER A 369 0.53 31.33 1.54
C SER A 369 1.71 30.87 0.68
N TRP A 370 1.97 29.58 0.65
CA TRP A 370 2.98 29.01 -0.24
C TRP A 370 2.53 29.06 -1.71
N LYS A 371 3.49 29.36 -2.57
CA LYS A 371 3.36 29.49 -4.03
C LYS A 371 4.53 28.82 -4.71
N ILE A 372 4.33 28.35 -5.93
CA ILE A 372 5.41 27.85 -6.80
C ILE A 372 6.07 29.04 -7.46
N LEU A 373 7.36 29.20 -7.20
CA LEU A 373 8.20 30.23 -7.82
C LEU A 373 8.78 29.73 -9.15
N LEU A 374 9.27 28.49 -9.15
CA LEU A 374 9.89 27.87 -10.31
C LEU A 374 9.43 26.43 -10.43
N ASP A 375 9.06 26.02 -11.64
CA ASP A 375 8.88 24.62 -12.03
C ASP A 375 9.75 24.34 -13.27
N SER A 376 10.91 23.73 -13.06
CA SER A 376 11.86 23.38 -14.10
C SER A 376 12.16 21.88 -14.03
N PRO A 377 11.28 21.02 -14.59
CA PRO A 377 11.43 19.58 -14.45
C PRO A 377 12.65 19.02 -15.18
N GLU A 378 13.17 19.74 -16.19
CA GLU A 378 14.35 19.34 -16.95
C GLU A 378 15.29 20.53 -17.23
N ARG A 379 16.15 20.87 -16.26
CA ARG A 379 17.30 21.75 -16.49
C ARG A 379 18.49 20.93 -16.99
N GLY A 380 19.12 21.36 -18.08
CA GLY A 380 20.17 20.58 -18.75
C GLY A 380 21.47 21.34 -18.98
N TRP A 381 22.60 20.66 -18.80
CA TRP A 381 23.95 21.16 -19.12
C TRP A 381 24.57 20.24 -20.17
N ASN A 382 25.06 20.82 -21.26
CA ASN A 382 25.50 20.06 -22.43
C ASN A 382 26.83 20.58 -22.98
N HIS A 383 27.64 19.69 -23.54
CA HIS A 383 28.84 19.99 -24.32
C HIS A 383 28.78 19.26 -25.67
N THR A 384 29.04 19.96 -26.77
CA THR A 384 28.90 19.42 -28.14
C THR A 384 29.97 18.39 -28.45
N LYS A 385 29.59 17.26 -29.05
CA LYS A 385 30.56 16.24 -29.49
C LYS A 385 31.36 16.64 -30.73
N THR A 386 30.81 17.54 -31.55
CA THR A 386 31.46 18.05 -32.77
C THR A 386 32.32 19.27 -32.46
N ASN A 387 33.46 19.41 -33.16
CA ASN A 387 34.34 20.59 -33.10
C ASN A 387 34.98 20.88 -31.73
N THR A 388 35.14 19.87 -30.87
CA THR A 388 35.87 20.00 -29.59
C THR A 388 37.25 19.33 -29.66
N ASN A 389 38.28 20.03 -29.17
CA ASN A 389 39.64 19.49 -29.01
C ASN A 389 39.87 18.88 -27.61
N LEU A 390 38.81 18.80 -26.79
CA LEU A 390 38.87 18.33 -25.41
C LEU A 390 38.70 16.81 -25.32
N THR A 391 39.40 16.21 -24.35
CA THR A 391 39.22 14.79 -24.02
C THR A 391 37.91 14.57 -23.26
N ALA A 392 37.38 13.34 -23.27
CA ALA A 392 36.16 12.99 -22.53
C ALA A 392 36.26 13.31 -21.03
N VAL A 393 37.44 13.19 -20.41
CA VAL A 393 37.67 13.53 -19.00
C VAL A 393 37.60 15.04 -18.77
N GLN A 394 38.11 15.84 -19.70
CA GLN A 394 38.02 17.30 -19.62
C GLN A 394 36.57 17.78 -19.81
N ILE A 395 35.85 17.19 -20.76
CA ILE A 395 34.42 17.48 -20.98
C ILE A 395 33.59 17.13 -19.74
N GLU A 396 33.85 15.96 -19.14
CA GLU A 396 33.17 15.56 -17.90
C GLU A 396 33.44 16.56 -16.78
N LYS A 397 34.70 17.01 -16.61
CA LYS A 397 35.05 18.01 -15.62
C LYS A 397 34.32 19.34 -15.86
N GLU A 398 34.29 19.83 -17.10
CA GLU A 398 33.56 21.06 -17.43
C GLU A 398 32.06 20.93 -17.13
N LEU A 399 31.44 19.78 -17.43
CA LEU A 399 30.04 19.53 -17.10
C LEU A 399 29.79 19.57 -15.58
N GLN A 400 30.66 18.95 -14.78
CA GLN A 400 30.55 19.01 -13.31
C GLN A 400 30.74 20.43 -12.78
N ASP A 401 31.71 21.18 -13.31
CA ASP A 401 31.98 22.56 -12.90
C ASP A 401 30.79 23.49 -13.25
N MET A 402 30.11 23.28 -14.39
CA MET A 402 28.91 24.04 -14.77
C MET A 402 27.69 23.76 -13.89
N MET A 403 27.62 22.57 -13.28
CA MET A 403 26.51 22.14 -12.43
C MET A 403 26.76 22.40 -10.94
N LEU A 404 27.97 22.80 -10.57
CA LEU A 404 28.34 22.98 -9.18
C LEU A 404 27.55 24.15 -8.59
N ASP A 405 26.71 23.83 -7.63
CA ASP A 405 25.98 24.75 -6.76
C ASP A 405 26.48 24.48 -5.33
N SER A 406 27.43 25.31 -4.90
CA SER A 406 28.23 25.10 -3.69
C SER A 406 27.42 25.35 -2.41
N ASP A 407 26.56 26.36 -2.38
CA ASP A 407 25.76 26.76 -1.21
C ASP A 407 24.30 26.27 -1.25
N LYS A 408 23.93 25.65 -2.38
CA LYS A 408 22.69 24.90 -2.63
C LYS A 408 21.47 25.80 -2.67
N ASP A 409 21.63 26.97 -3.26
CA ASP A 409 20.62 28.01 -3.34
C ASP A 409 19.81 27.97 -4.66
N GLY A 410 20.15 27.04 -5.55
CA GLY A 410 19.48 26.84 -6.84
C GLY A 410 20.15 27.53 -8.04
N LEU A 411 21.19 28.34 -7.80
CA LEU A 411 22.11 28.86 -8.82
C LEU A 411 23.40 28.05 -8.82
N THR A 412 23.99 27.88 -9.99
CA THR A 412 25.33 27.31 -10.04
C THR A 412 26.36 28.42 -9.78
N ASN A 413 27.53 28.05 -9.26
CA ASN A 413 28.62 28.98 -8.99
C ASN A 413 28.97 29.84 -10.22
N MET A 414 28.77 29.28 -11.42
CA MET A 414 28.97 29.99 -12.68
C MET A 414 27.89 31.06 -12.91
N GLU A 415 26.64 30.79 -12.57
CA GLU A 415 25.54 31.75 -12.70
C GLU A 415 25.71 32.91 -11.72
N GLU A 416 26.10 32.62 -10.50
CA GLU A 416 26.32 33.60 -9.43
C GLU A 416 27.45 34.59 -9.75
N VAL A 417 28.48 34.18 -10.50
CA VAL A 417 29.53 35.09 -10.97
C VAL A 417 29.20 35.74 -12.32
N CYS A 418 28.00 35.52 -12.85
CA CYS A 418 27.57 35.89 -14.21
C CYS A 418 28.53 35.38 -15.29
N GLY A 419 28.96 34.12 -15.16
CA GLY A 419 29.81 33.42 -16.11
C GLY A 419 29.02 32.76 -17.24
N GLY A 420 29.74 32.24 -18.25
CA GLY A 420 29.13 31.46 -19.33
C GLY A 420 28.14 32.29 -20.16
N ALA A 421 26.89 31.80 -20.31
CA ALA A 421 25.85 32.51 -21.05
C ALA A 421 25.37 33.79 -20.34
N HIS A 422 25.45 33.83 -19.00
CA HIS A 422 24.97 34.95 -18.18
C HIS A 422 25.91 36.17 -18.21
N GLN A 423 27.12 36.04 -18.76
CA GLN A 423 28.06 37.17 -18.90
C GLN A 423 27.54 38.27 -19.83
N TYR A 424 26.59 37.94 -20.72
CA TYR A 424 25.96 38.87 -21.64
C TYR A 424 24.59 39.34 -21.16
N ASP A 425 24.11 38.80 -20.04
CA ASP A 425 22.84 39.23 -19.46
C ASP A 425 23.06 40.46 -18.59
N SER A 426 22.61 41.62 -19.11
CA SER A 426 22.64 42.89 -18.40
C SER A 426 21.87 42.90 -17.07
N LYS A 427 21.00 41.89 -16.83
CA LYS A 427 20.21 41.74 -15.60
C LYS A 427 20.82 40.75 -14.62
N CYS A 428 21.93 40.08 -14.96
CA CYS A 428 22.58 39.16 -14.04
C CYS A 428 23.16 39.91 -12.83
N ILE A 429 22.84 39.41 -11.63
CA ILE A 429 23.29 39.99 -10.37
C ILE A 429 24.33 39.06 -9.77
N LYS A 430 25.48 39.61 -9.42
CA LYS A 430 26.59 38.83 -8.87
C LYS A 430 26.37 38.54 -7.39
N THR A 431 26.53 37.27 -7.02
CA THR A 431 26.40 36.75 -5.66
C THR A 431 27.66 35.96 -5.27
N ASP A 432 27.80 35.58 -4.01
CA ASP A 432 28.95 34.85 -3.47
C ASP A 432 28.68 33.34 -3.51
N PRO A 433 29.40 32.55 -4.32
CA PRO A 433 29.07 31.14 -4.53
C PRO A 433 29.18 30.18 -3.35
N ASN A 434 29.53 30.70 -2.19
CA ASN A 434 29.60 29.90 -0.96
C ASN A 434 28.65 30.45 0.11
N LYS A 435 27.76 31.39 -0.26
CA LYS A 435 26.80 32.03 0.64
C LYS A 435 25.44 32.13 -0.03
N ARG A 436 24.57 31.25 0.43
CA ARG A 436 23.17 31.15 0.00
C ARG A 436 22.39 32.46 0.02
N ASP A 437 22.73 33.37 0.93
CA ASP A 437 22.16 34.72 1.02
C ASP A 437 23.33 35.70 1.17
N THR A 438 23.79 36.21 0.02
CA THR A 438 24.94 37.10 -0.07
C THR A 438 24.69 38.44 0.62
N ASN A 439 23.45 38.94 0.54
CA ASN A 439 23.10 40.29 0.98
C ASN A 439 22.48 40.34 2.41
N GLY A 440 22.18 39.17 2.99
CA GLY A 440 21.66 39.01 4.35
C GLY A 440 20.19 39.43 4.51
N ASN A 441 19.41 39.48 3.42
CA ASN A 441 18.03 39.93 3.45
C ASN A 441 17.01 38.81 3.72
N TRP A 442 17.50 37.60 4.02
CA TRP A 442 16.72 36.39 4.31
C TRP A 442 16.03 35.76 3.10
N TRP A 443 16.37 36.19 1.89
CA TRP A 443 16.04 35.50 0.64
C TRP A 443 17.29 34.90 0.06
N TRP A 444 17.19 33.66 -0.42
CA TRP A 444 18.33 33.02 -1.06
C TRP A 444 18.57 33.62 -2.43
N ASP A 445 19.83 33.76 -2.82
CA ASP A 445 20.23 34.44 -4.05
C ASP A 445 19.54 33.82 -5.29
N GLY A 446 19.45 32.48 -5.35
CA GLY A 446 18.70 31.76 -6.38
C GLY A 446 17.19 31.91 -6.33
N ILE A 447 16.61 32.10 -5.14
CA ILE A 447 15.20 32.47 -5.00
C ILE A 447 14.98 33.88 -5.53
N GLU A 448 15.83 34.85 -5.15
CA GLU A 448 15.75 36.23 -5.64
C GLU A 448 15.95 36.35 -7.15
N ALA A 449 16.82 35.53 -7.73
CA ALA A 449 17.06 35.49 -9.17
C ALA A 449 15.81 35.04 -9.94
N ASN A 450 15.02 34.12 -9.37
CA ASN A 450 13.78 33.63 -9.99
C ASN A 450 12.54 34.49 -9.66
N MET A 451 12.64 35.46 -8.74
CA MET A 451 11.57 36.44 -8.48
C MET A 451 11.53 37.60 -9.49
N LYS A 452 12.61 37.80 -10.26
CA LYS A 452 12.82 38.92 -11.19
C LYS A 452 12.50 38.53 -12.62
#